data_AF-A0A974D166-F1
#
_entry.id   AF-A0A974D166-F1
#
_cell.length_a   1.000
_cell.length_b   1.000
_cell.length_c   1.000
_cell.angle_alpha   90.00
_cell.angle_beta   90.00
_cell.angle_gamma   90.00
#
_symmetry.space_group_name_H-M   'P 1'
#
loop_
_entity.id
_entity.type
_entity.pdbx_description
1 polymer ?
#
loop_
_entity_poly.entity_id
_entity_poly.type
_entity_poly.pdbx_seq_one_letter_code
_entity_poly.pdbx_strand_id
1 'polypeptide(L)'
;MLVTVDGLLHRRLTVRVTDGYNTADGVLKVQIIPVNDEHPELKEGLKTDIKCQEGSSVTITSENLYANDPDSEDTKHILLLVSQCLD
;
A
#
# COMPACT_ATOMS: atom_id res chain seq x y z
N MET A 1 39.50 -14.34 5.00
CA MET A 1 38.32 -14.34 4.11
C MET A 1 37.57 -13.04 4.32
N LEU A 2 37.40 -12.26 3.25
CA LEU A 2 36.74 -10.96 3.27
C LEU A 2 35.63 -10.97 2.21
N VAL A 3 34.45 -10.45 2.57
CA VAL A 3 33.28 -10.41 1.69
C VAL A 3 32.87 -8.97 1.51
N THR A 4 32.79 -8.50 0.26
CA THR A 4 32.32 -7.16 -0.08
C THR A 4 31.04 -7.25 -0.90
N VAL A 5 30.13 -6.32 -0.65
CA VAL A 5 28.83 -6.23 -1.32
C VAL A 5 28.84 -4.98 -2.19
N ASP A 6 28.77 -5.17 -3.50
CA ASP A 6 28.82 -4.09 -4.49
C ASP A 6 27.51 -3.99 -5.26
N GLY A 7 26.81 -2.86 -5.09
CA GLY A 7 25.63 -2.51 -5.87
C GLY A 7 24.33 -3.21 -5.44
N LEU A 8 23.29 -2.39 -5.28
CA LEU A 8 21.91 -2.83 -5.13
C LEU A 8 21.12 -2.29 -6.32
N LEU A 9 20.71 -3.18 -7.23
CA LEU A 9 19.79 -2.81 -8.31
C LEU A 9 18.55 -3.67 -8.22
N HIS A 10 17.52 -3.12 -7.55
CA HIS A 10 16.13 -3.56 -7.39
C HIS A 10 15.82 -5.03 -7.02
N ARG A 11 16.61 -6.03 -7.43
CA ARG A 11 16.48 -7.48 -7.16
C ARG A 11 17.81 -8.25 -7.27
N ARG A 12 18.95 -7.57 -7.40
CA ARG A 12 20.25 -8.21 -7.61
C ARG A 12 21.32 -7.58 -6.72
N LEU A 13 22.04 -8.45 -6.02
CA LEU A 13 23.18 -8.11 -5.19
C LEU A 13 24.41 -8.78 -5.78
N THR A 14 25.48 -8.02 -6.02
CA THR A 14 26.77 -8.59 -6.42
C THR A 14 27.62 -8.76 -5.18
N VAL A 15 28.11 -9.98 -4.97
CA VAL A 15 28.94 -10.33 -3.82
C VAL A 15 30.30 -10.75 -4.34
N ARG A 16 31.36 -10.18 -3.76
CA ARG A 16 32.74 -10.56 -4.03
C ARG A 16 33.33 -11.21 -2.78
N VAL A 17 33.94 -12.38 -2.96
CA VAL A 17 34.60 -13.13 -1.90
C VAL A 17 36.09 -13.23 -2.21
N THR A 18 36.93 -12.93 -1.22
CA THR A 18 38.38 -13.09 -1.32
C THR A 18 38.97 -13.80 -0.12
N ASP A 19 39.95 -14.67 -0.37
CA ASP A 19 40.79 -15.28 0.67
C ASP A 19 42.09 -14.47 0.93
N GLY A 20 42.34 -13.42 0.15
CA GLY A 20 43.56 -12.61 0.17
C GLY A 20 44.49 -12.85 -1.03
N TYR A 21 44.31 -13.95 -1.78
CA TYR A 21 45.08 -14.30 -2.98
C TYR A 21 44.19 -14.47 -4.22
N ASN A 22 43.00 -15.05 -4.02
CA ASN A 22 41.99 -15.30 -5.03
C ASN A 22 40.76 -14.44 -4.78
N THR A 23 40.02 -14.15 -5.84
CA THR A 23 38.74 -13.44 -5.81
C THR A 23 37.71 -14.18 -6.67
N ALA A 24 36.47 -14.21 -6.20
CA ALA A 24 35.34 -14.75 -6.93
C ALA A 24 34.12 -13.83 -6.77
N ASP A 25 33.41 -13.60 -7.87
CA ASP A 25 32.21 -12.76 -7.91
C ASP A 25 30.97 -13.64 -8.13
N GLY A 26 29.88 -13.31 -7.44
CA GLY A 26 28.61 -14.01 -7.51
C GLY A 26 27.42 -13.04 -7.49
N VAL A 27 26.31 -13.47 -8.07
CA VAL A 27 25.06 -12.68 -8.09
C VAL A 27 24.01 -13.39 -7.24
N LEU A 28 23.55 -12.71 -6.19
CA LEU A 28 22.40 -13.13 -5.40
C LEU A 28 21.14 -12.45 -5.95
N LYS A 29 20.15 -13.25 -6.32
CA LYS A 29 18.82 -12.76 -6.72
C LYS A 29 17.96 -12.62 -5.48
N VAL A 30 17.41 -11.43 -5.26
CA VAL A 30 16.51 -11.11 -4.15
C VAL A 30 15.12 -10.87 -4.73
N GLN A 31 14.12 -11.58 -4.21
CA GLN A 31 12.73 -11.32 -4.52
C GLN A 31 12.15 -10.38 -3.46
N ILE A 32 11.79 -9.17 -3.88
CA ILE A 32 11.02 -8.24 -3.03
C ILE A 32 9.57 -8.41 -3.43
N ILE A 33 8.74 -8.80 -2.48
CA ILE A 33 7.28 -8.88 -2.63
C ILE A 33 6.74 -7.63 -1.92
N PRO A 34 6.15 -6.67 -2.65
CA PRO A 34 5.47 -5.55 -2.01
C PRO A 34 4.26 -6.07 -1.22
N VAL A 35 3.97 -5.41 -0.09
CA VAL A 35 2.90 -5.82 0.83
C VAL A 35 1.76 -4.80 0.89
N ASN A 36 2.02 -3.56 0.48
CA ASN A 36 1.07 -2.44 0.50
C ASN A 36 1.49 -1.44 -0.58
N ASP A 37 1.39 -1.83 -1.84
CA ASP A 37 1.76 -1.05 -3.03
C ASP A 37 0.57 -0.46 -3.77
N GLU A 38 -0.64 -0.91 -3.47
CA GLU A 38 -1.89 -0.34 -3.94
C GLU A 38 -2.45 0.67 -2.93
N HIS A 39 -3.30 1.55 -3.43
CA HIS A 39 -3.97 2.57 -2.61
C HIS A 39 -5.46 2.23 -2.50
N PRO A 40 -6.14 2.64 -1.41
CA PRO A 40 -7.57 2.45 -1.30
C PRO A 40 -8.32 3.23 -2.39
N GLU A 41 -9.20 2.55 -3.12
CA GLU A 41 -10.03 3.14 -4.15
C GLU A 41 -11.50 3.18 -3.74
N LEU A 42 -12.20 4.27 -4.06
CA LEU A 42 -13.65 4.36 -3.87
C LEU A 42 -14.36 3.57 -4.96
N LYS A 43 -15.43 2.87 -4.58
CA LYS A 43 -16.26 2.17 -5.56
C LYS A 43 -16.92 3.17 -6.52
N GLU A 44 -16.97 2.82 -7.80
CA GLU A 44 -17.72 3.60 -8.77
C GLU A 44 -19.23 3.53 -8.53
N GLY A 45 -19.95 4.63 -8.78
CA GLY A 45 -21.40 4.69 -8.69
C GLY A 45 -21.96 4.81 -7.27
N LEU A 46 -21.15 5.25 -6.30
CA LEU A 46 -21.63 5.60 -4.96
C LEU A 46 -22.66 6.73 -5.01
N LYS A 47 -23.70 6.60 -4.18
CA LYS A 47 -24.72 7.64 -4.00
C LYS A 47 -24.19 8.73 -3.06
N THR A 48 -23.61 9.77 -3.65
CA THR A 48 -23.02 10.92 -2.94
C THR A 48 -24.05 11.92 -2.43
N ASP A 49 -25.28 11.88 -2.95
CA ASP A 49 -26.37 12.79 -2.55
C ASP A 49 -27.01 12.33 -1.24
N ILE A 50 -26.34 12.61 -0.12
CA ILE A 50 -26.91 12.43 1.22
C ILE A 50 -27.48 13.77 1.69
N LYS A 51 -28.80 13.87 1.77
CA LYS A 51 -29.49 15.02 2.35
C LYS A 51 -29.99 14.66 3.74
N CYS A 52 -29.65 15.49 4.72
CA CYS A 52 -30.14 15.37 6.08
C CYS A 52 -30.89 16.66 6.42
N GLN A 53 -32.12 16.55 6.90
CA GLN A 53 -32.85 17.70 7.40
C GLN A 53 -32.34 18.04 8.80
N GLU A 54 -32.33 19.32 9.17
CA GLU A 54 -31.97 19.73 10.51
C GLU A 54 -32.87 19.03 11.56
N GLY A 55 -32.25 18.51 12.62
CA GLY A 55 -32.94 17.74 13.66
C GLY A 55 -33.31 16.31 13.27
N SER A 56 -32.91 15.83 12.08
CA SER A 56 -33.13 14.45 11.63
C SER A 56 -31.83 13.64 11.58
N SER A 57 -31.97 12.33 11.35
CA SER A 57 -30.84 11.42 11.11
C SER A 57 -31.02 10.69 9.78
N VAL A 58 -29.90 10.42 9.11
CA VAL A 58 -29.86 9.65 7.86
C VAL A 58 -28.87 8.50 8.01
N THR A 59 -29.26 7.32 7.55
CA THR A 59 -28.38 6.14 7.57
C THR A 59 -27.50 6.12 6.33
N ILE A 60 -26.18 6.07 6.54
CA ILE A 60 -25.19 5.88 5.48
C ILE A 60 -24.95 4.37 5.33
N THR A 61 -25.06 3.88 4.10
CA THR A 61 -24.85 2.47 3.77
C THR A 61 -23.65 2.29 2.84
N SER A 62 -23.27 1.05 2.52
CA SER A 62 -22.24 0.75 1.53
C SER A 62 -22.58 1.19 0.10
N GLU A 63 -23.83 1.56 -0.17
CA GLU A 63 -24.21 2.23 -1.43
C GLU A 63 -23.80 3.70 -1.46
N ASN A 64 -23.57 4.30 -0.30
CA ASN A 64 -23.20 5.71 -0.16
C ASN A 64 -21.69 5.89 0.04
N LEU A 65 -21.06 4.97 0.76
CA LEU A 65 -19.62 5.02 1.02
C LEU A 65 -19.03 3.61 1.08
N TYR A 66 -18.12 3.31 0.16
CA TYR A 66 -17.37 2.06 0.13
C TYR A 66 -16.01 2.30 -0.50
N ALA A 67 -14.97 1.81 0.16
CA ALA A 67 -13.59 1.82 -0.32
C ALA A 67 -13.03 0.40 -0.29
N ASN A 68 -12.23 0.07 -1.29
CA ASN A 68 -11.55 -1.21 -1.43
C ASN A 68 -10.05 -0.95 -1.60
N ASP A 69 -9.24 -1.60 -0.79
CA ASP A 69 -7.78 -1.61 -0.91
C ASP A 69 -7.36 -3.08 -1.12
N PRO A 70 -6.83 -3.44 -2.30
CA PRO A 70 -6.45 -4.82 -2.62
C PRO A 70 -5.44 -5.45 -1.64
N ASP A 71 -4.63 -4.63 -0.98
CA ASP A 71 -3.53 -5.09 -0.13
C ASP A 71 -3.94 -5.23 1.35
N SER A 72 -5.09 -4.68 1.70
CA SER A 72 -5.61 -4.65 3.06
C SER A 72 -6.81 -5.58 3.20
N GLU A 73 -6.92 -6.25 4.36
CA GLU A 73 -8.19 -6.89 4.71
C GLU A 73 -9.25 -5.80 4.92
N ASP A 74 -10.39 -5.91 4.23
CA ASP A 74 -11.52 -4.96 4.23
C ASP A 74 -11.97 -4.46 5.62
N THR A 75 -11.68 -5.22 6.67
CA THR A 75 -12.05 -4.91 8.06
C THR A 75 -11.16 -3.86 8.74
N LYS A 76 -10.08 -3.39 8.09
CA LYS A 76 -9.12 -2.42 8.66
C LYS A 76 -9.24 -1.00 8.09
N HIS A 77 -10.22 -0.73 7.24
CA HIS A 77 -10.40 0.59 6.65
C HIS A 77 -11.05 1.59 7.62
N ILE A 78 -10.41 2.73 7.81
CA ILE A 78 -10.96 3.86 8.58
C ILE A 78 -11.49 4.89 7.59
N LEU A 79 -12.78 5.22 7.72
CA LEU A 79 -13.45 6.24 6.91
C LEU A 79 -13.71 7.48 7.78
N LEU A 80 -13.24 8.65 7.34
CA LEU A 80 -13.53 9.92 7.99
C LEU A 80 -14.71 10.59 7.28
N LEU A 81 -15.79 10.82 8.01
CA LEU A 81 -16.94 11.59 7.55
C LEU A 81 -16.79 13.04 8.02
N VAL A 82 -16.78 13.98 7.07
CA VAL A 82 -16.78 15.42 7.37
C VAL A 82 -18.08 16.02 6.86
N SER A 83 -18.98 16.37 7.79
CA SER A 83 -20.17 17.16 7.46
C SER A 83 -19.76 18.61 7.26
N GLN A 84 -20.01 19.15 6.07
CA GLN A 84 -19.95 20.59 5.84
C GLN A 84 -21.36 21.14 5.99
N CYS A 85 -21.57 22.02 6.96
CA CYS A 85 -22.79 22.80 7.03
C CYS A 85 -22.71 23.82 5.89
N LEU A 86 -23.59 23.73 4.89
CA LEU A 86 -23.80 24.85 3.99
C LEU A 86 -24.70 25.84 4.72
N ASP A 87 -24.16 27.03 5.00
CA ASP A 87 -24.89 28.17 5.54
C ASP A 87 -25.99 28.65 4.59
#